data_AF-A0A8X6FFV9-F1
#
_entry.id   AF-A0A8X6FFV9-F1
#
_cell.length_a   1.000
_cell.length_b   1.000
_cell.length_c   1.000
_cell.angle_alpha   90.00
_cell.angle_beta   90.00
_cell.angle_gamma   90.00
#
_symmetry.space_group_name_H-M   'P 1'
#
loop_
_entity.id
_entity.type
_entity.pdbx_description
1 polymer ?
#
loop_
_entity_poly.entity_id
_entity_poly.type
_entity_poly.pdbx_seq_one_letter_code
_entity_poly.pdbx_strand_id
1 'polypeptide(L)'
;MPYHAVDKSPILVRLPLMWSYLDISPCACDSLRCTSCDFKVSIFRDFAWDPSTNYLFLRNNMPDFEKVRSKLKVKKGWCAYGCQCHAMSVNVFMEMKKASHVKWVCAGH
;
A
#
# COMPACT_ATOMS: atom_id res chain seq x y z
N MET A 1 24.12 33.32 -25.27
CA MET A 1 23.78 34.11 -24.07
C MET A 1 23.04 35.35 -24.56
N PRO A 2 21.88 35.77 -24.01
CA PRO A 2 21.47 35.74 -22.60
C PRO A 2 20.07 35.13 -22.31
N TYR A 3 19.79 34.99 -21.02
CA TYR A 3 18.52 35.04 -20.27
C TYR A 3 17.18 34.95 -21.03
N HIS A 4 16.29 34.05 -20.58
CA HIS A 4 15.08 34.39 -19.82
C HIS A 4 14.37 33.11 -19.34
N ALA A 5 14.11 33.04 -18.05
CA ALA A 5 13.35 31.98 -17.39
C ALA A 5 11.85 32.08 -17.75
N VAL A 6 11.20 30.94 -17.98
CA VAL A 6 9.75 30.83 -17.93
C VAL A 6 9.43 29.71 -16.93
N ASP A 7 9.13 30.16 -15.71
CA ASP A 7 8.44 29.39 -14.69
C ASP A 7 7.11 28.89 -15.26
N LYS A 8 6.96 27.57 -15.38
CA LYS A 8 5.70 26.91 -15.71
C LYS A 8 5.24 26.10 -14.50
N SER A 9 4.81 26.82 -13.47
CA SER A 9 3.97 26.28 -12.40
C SER A 9 2.54 26.05 -12.92
N PRO A 10 2.00 24.82 -12.95
CA PRO A 10 0.59 24.60 -13.27
C PRO A 10 -0.30 24.83 -12.04
N ILE A 11 -1.08 25.91 -12.13
CA ILE A 11 -2.45 26.13 -11.61
C ILE A 11 -2.89 25.19 -10.46
N LEU A 12 -2.70 25.67 -9.22
CA LEU A 12 -3.38 25.19 -8.02
C LEU A 12 -4.84 25.68 -8.02
N VAL A 13 -5.79 24.78 -8.21
CA VAL A 13 -7.20 25.04 -7.91
C VAL A 13 -7.39 25.13 -6.38
N ARG A 14 -7.80 26.31 -5.92
CA ARG A 14 -8.26 26.60 -4.56
C ARG A 14 -9.58 25.86 -4.28
N LEU A 15 -9.61 25.00 -3.26
CA LEU A 15 -10.83 24.65 -2.53
C LEU A 15 -10.64 24.96 -1.03
N PRO A 16 -11.66 25.53 -0.35
CA PRO A 16 -11.49 26.13 0.97
C PRO A 16 -11.72 25.12 2.11
N LEU A 17 -10.73 25.03 2.99
CA LEU A 17 -10.75 24.87 4.47
C LEU A 17 -11.58 23.72 5.11
N MET A 18 -10.92 23.03 6.06
CA MET A 18 -11.36 21.92 6.95
C MET A 18 -11.37 20.53 6.28
N TRP A 19 -10.54 19.54 6.62
CA TRP A 19 -9.79 19.22 7.84
C TRP A 19 -8.50 18.47 7.54
N SER A 20 -7.54 18.57 8.46
CA SER A 20 -6.32 17.77 8.56
C SER A 20 -6.54 16.28 8.28
N TYR A 21 -6.19 15.81 7.09
CA TYR A 21 -6.04 14.38 6.82
C TYR A 21 -4.55 14.12 6.67
N LEU A 22 -3.99 13.33 7.58
CA LEU A 22 -2.60 12.90 7.53
C LEU A 22 -2.25 12.47 6.10
N ASP A 23 -1.04 12.81 5.69
CA ASP A 23 -0.35 12.44 4.44
C ASP A 23 -0.20 10.91 4.34
N ILE A 24 -1.33 10.21 4.28
CA ILE A 24 -1.42 8.77 4.21
C ILE A 24 -1.35 8.41 2.74
N SER A 25 -0.27 7.73 2.36
CA SER A 25 -0.02 7.40 0.96
C SER A 25 -1.20 6.58 0.38
N PRO A 26 -1.75 6.94 -0.80
CA PRO A 26 -2.86 6.22 -1.40
C PRO A 26 -2.43 4.80 -1.80
N CYS A 27 -3.27 3.80 -1.52
CA CYS A 27 -3.05 2.41 -1.95
C CYS A 27 -3.97 2.08 -3.12
N ALA A 28 -3.54 1.19 -4.03
CA ALA A 28 -4.21 0.94 -5.30
C ALA A 28 -5.65 0.40 -5.18
N CYS A 29 -5.93 -0.47 -4.22
CA CYS A 29 -7.27 -1.02 -3.97
C CYS A 29 -7.38 -1.46 -2.52
N ASP A 30 -8.50 -1.16 -1.84
CA ASP A 30 -8.77 -1.53 -0.45
C ASP A 30 -9.85 -2.62 -0.25
N SER A 31 -10.42 -3.10 -1.36
CA SER A 31 -11.40 -4.20 -1.42
C SER A 31 -10.80 -5.46 -2.06
N LEU A 32 -9.52 -5.76 -1.79
CA LEU A 32 -8.87 -6.95 -2.33
C LEU A 32 -9.24 -8.23 -1.55
N ARG A 33 -9.44 -9.33 -2.27
CA ARG A 33 -9.71 -10.67 -1.74
C ARG A 33 -8.74 -11.69 -2.32
N CYS A 34 -8.21 -12.56 -1.47
CA CYS A 34 -7.33 -13.63 -1.91
C CYS A 34 -8.12 -14.86 -2.32
N THR A 35 -7.96 -15.36 -3.53
CA THR A 35 -8.67 -16.56 -4.01
C THR A 35 -8.00 -17.87 -3.57
N SER A 36 -6.77 -17.83 -3.04
CA SER A 36 -6.09 -19.02 -2.50
C SER A 36 -6.54 -19.39 -1.09
N CYS A 37 -6.73 -18.39 -0.22
CA CYS A 37 -7.15 -18.61 1.18
C CYS A 37 -8.54 -18.08 1.48
N ASP A 38 -9.19 -17.42 0.52
CA ASP A 38 -10.55 -16.88 0.62
C ASP A 38 -10.73 -15.73 1.64
N PHE A 39 -9.64 -15.21 2.20
CA PHE A 39 -9.64 -14.08 3.13
C PHE A 39 -9.53 -12.72 2.44
N LYS A 40 -10.09 -11.69 3.11
CA LYS A 40 -9.85 -10.28 2.76
C LYS A 40 -8.37 -9.95 2.90
N VAL A 41 -7.82 -9.23 1.93
CA VAL A 41 -6.47 -8.70 1.99
C VAL A 41 -6.47 -7.45 2.87
N SER A 42 -5.68 -7.49 3.93
CA SER A 42 -5.46 -6.34 4.82
C SER A 42 -4.40 -5.41 4.24
N ILE A 43 -4.51 -4.12 4.56
CA ILE A 43 -3.63 -3.07 4.03
C ILE A 43 -3.08 -2.25 5.18
N PHE A 44 -1.76 -2.14 5.22
CA PHE A 44 -1.05 -1.31 6.16
C PHE A 44 -0.32 -0.22 5.37
N ARG A 45 -0.81 1.02 5.49
CA ARG A 45 -0.30 2.17 4.74
C ARG A 45 0.95 2.74 5.39
N ASP A 46 1.89 3.20 4.58
CA ASP A 46 3.23 3.62 4.99
C ASP A 46 4.03 2.52 5.71
N PHE A 47 3.77 1.26 5.33
CA PHE A 47 4.51 0.10 5.77
C PHE A 47 4.97 -0.76 4.60
N ALA A 48 6.03 -1.52 4.85
CA ALA A 48 6.48 -2.63 4.02
C ALA A 48 6.70 -3.87 4.90
N TRP A 49 6.41 -5.04 4.36
CA TRP A 49 6.75 -6.31 4.98
C TRP A 49 8.26 -6.50 5.06
N ASP A 50 8.71 -7.03 6.20
CA ASP A 50 10.07 -7.51 6.34
C ASP A 50 10.33 -8.70 5.39
N PRO A 51 11.49 -8.76 4.69
CA PRO A 51 11.80 -9.86 3.78
C PRO A 51 11.83 -11.26 4.44
N SER A 52 12.01 -11.33 5.76
CA SER A 52 11.96 -12.60 6.52
C SER A 52 10.53 -13.07 6.83
N THR A 53 9.51 -12.34 6.38
CA THR A 53 8.10 -12.74 6.56
C THR A 53 7.82 -14.01 5.76
N ASN A 54 7.42 -15.08 6.44
CA ASN A 54 7.17 -16.38 5.83
C ASN A 54 5.70 -16.78 5.95
N TYR A 55 5.34 -17.85 5.25
CA TYR A 55 3.98 -18.38 5.20
C TYR A 55 3.40 -18.72 6.58
N LEU A 56 4.16 -19.39 7.45
CA LEU A 56 3.68 -19.79 8.79
C LEU A 56 3.34 -18.58 9.65
N PHE A 57 4.17 -17.52 9.58
CA PHE A 57 3.89 -16.28 10.28
C PHE A 57 2.56 -15.66 9.83
N LEU A 58 2.34 -15.57 8.51
CA LEU A 58 1.13 -14.99 7.96
C LEU A 58 -0.12 -15.79 8.34
N ARG A 59 -0.06 -17.12 8.25
CA ARG A 59 -1.18 -18.01 8.57
C ARG A 59 -1.63 -17.86 10.03
N ASN A 60 -0.68 -17.67 10.95
CA ASN A 60 -0.96 -17.64 12.38
C ASN A 60 -1.35 -16.24 12.89
N ASN A 61 -0.92 -15.17 12.21
CA ASN A 61 -1.02 -13.81 12.74
C ASN A 61 -1.94 -12.89 11.93
N MET A 62 -2.17 -13.13 10.63
CA MET A 62 -3.09 -12.30 9.86
C MET A 62 -4.55 -12.59 10.24
N PRO A 63 -5.43 -11.56 10.30
CA PRO A 63 -5.22 -10.16 9.94
C PRO A 63 -4.89 -9.22 11.11
N ASP A 64 -4.51 -9.76 12.27
CA ASP A 64 -4.34 -8.99 13.51
C ASP A 64 -3.11 -8.08 13.44
N PHE A 65 -3.34 -6.76 13.41
CA PHE A 65 -2.28 -5.76 13.26
C PHE A 65 -1.21 -5.87 14.35
N GLU A 66 -1.60 -6.03 15.62
CA GLU A 66 -0.64 -6.07 16.73
C GLU A 66 0.27 -7.29 16.62
N LYS A 67 -0.26 -8.42 16.15
CA LYS A 67 0.53 -9.63 15.91
C LYS A 67 1.48 -9.49 14.72
N VAL A 68 1.03 -8.85 13.63
CA VAL A 68 1.85 -8.68 12.42
C VAL A 68 2.82 -7.51 12.47
N ARG A 69 2.64 -6.57 13.41
CA ARG A 69 3.45 -5.36 13.58
C ARG A 69 4.95 -5.64 13.67
N SER A 70 5.34 -6.75 14.29
CA SER A 70 6.75 -7.18 14.40
C SER A 70 7.43 -7.46 13.05
N LYS A 71 6.65 -7.69 11.99
CA LYS A 71 7.13 -7.91 10.61
C LYS A 71 6.80 -6.75 9.67
N LEU A 72 6.26 -5.65 10.18
CA LEU A 72 6.00 -4.43 9.41
C LEU A 72 7.08 -3.39 9.71
N LYS A 73 7.68 -2.85 8.64
CA LYS A 73 8.66 -1.77 8.69
C LYS A 73 8.01 -0.49 8.20
N VAL A 74 8.10 0.58 8.99
CA VAL A 74 7.63 1.92 8.59
C VAL A 74 8.39 2.33 7.33
N LYS A 75 7.65 2.67 6.27
CA LYS A 75 8.19 3.06 4.97
C LYS A 75 7.17 3.94 4.23
N LYS A 76 7.36 5.26 4.31
CA LYS A 76 6.47 6.24 3.66
C LYS A 76 6.38 6.02 2.15
N GLY A 77 5.19 6.19 1.58
CA GLY A 77 4.95 5.96 0.15
C GLY A 77 4.85 4.49 -0.23
N TRP A 78 4.64 3.59 0.74
CA TRP A 78 4.46 2.15 0.51
C TRP A 78 3.16 1.65 1.13
N CYS A 79 2.64 0.58 0.53
CA CYS A 79 1.50 -0.16 1.03
C CYS A 79 1.91 -1.62 1.23
N ALA A 80 1.81 -2.10 2.47
CA ALA A 80 1.97 -3.50 2.81
C ALA A 80 0.61 -4.18 2.76
N TYR A 81 0.43 -5.07 1.79
CA TYR A 81 -0.76 -5.88 1.63
C TYR A 81 -0.50 -7.28 2.17
N GLY A 82 -1.48 -7.89 2.81
CA GLY A 82 -1.34 -9.27 3.26
C GLY A 82 -2.66 -10.01 3.40
N CYS A 83 -2.59 -11.33 3.24
CA CYS A 83 -3.61 -12.28 3.66
C CYS A 83 -2.92 -13.42 4.44
N GLN A 84 -3.66 -14.45 4.83
CA GLN A 84 -3.09 -15.58 5.59
C GLN A 84 -2.07 -16.42 4.80
N CYS A 85 -2.00 -16.30 3.47
CA CYS A 85 -1.10 -17.12 2.66
C CYS A 85 -0.03 -16.32 1.91
N HIS A 86 -0.15 -15.00 1.82
CA HIS A 86 0.78 -14.18 1.04
C HIS A 86 0.85 -12.75 1.57
N ALA A 87 1.99 -12.12 1.32
CA ALA A 87 2.25 -10.73 1.66
C ALA A 87 3.02 -10.07 0.54
N MET A 88 2.76 -8.79 0.28
CA MET A 88 3.52 -8.02 -0.69
C MET A 88 3.60 -6.56 -0.26
N SER A 89 4.67 -5.89 -0.64
CA SER A 89 4.86 -4.45 -0.41
C SER A 89 4.95 -3.76 -1.76
N VAL A 90 4.13 -2.73 -1.96
CA VAL A 90 4.07 -1.97 -3.20
C VAL A 90 4.39 -0.52 -2.90
N ASN A 91 5.22 0.09 -3.73
CA ASN A 91 5.46 1.53 -3.69
C ASN A 91 4.32 2.23 -4.43
N VAL A 92 3.78 3.30 -3.84
CA VAL A 92 2.63 4.03 -4.39
C VAL A 92 2.95 4.68 -5.75
N PHE A 93 4.22 4.97 -6.03
CA PHE A 93 4.69 5.60 -7.27
C PHE A 93 5.21 4.60 -8.32
N MET A 94 5.49 3.35 -7.96
CA MET A 94 5.96 2.33 -8.92
C MET A 94 4.89 1.26 -9.15
N GLU A 95 4.46 1.19 -10.42
CA GLU A 95 3.46 0.25 -10.94
C GLU A 95 3.57 -1.18 -10.37
N MET A 96 2.40 -1.78 -10.21
CA MET A 96 2.10 -3.13 -9.72
C MET A 96 2.61 -4.26 -10.64
N LYS A 97 3.71 -4.05 -11.38
CA LYS A 97 4.31 -5.00 -12.35
C LYS A 97 4.96 -6.24 -11.70
N LYS A 98 5.09 -6.27 -10.37
CA LYS A 98 5.64 -7.43 -9.61
C LYS A 98 4.58 -8.31 -8.94
N ALA A 99 3.29 -8.08 -9.19
CA ALA A 99 2.20 -8.85 -8.57
C ALA A 99 1.98 -10.25 -9.17
N SER A 100 2.88 -10.76 -10.02
CA SER A 100 2.69 -11.99 -10.81
C SER A 100 2.48 -13.28 -10.01
N HIS A 101 2.67 -13.27 -8.69
CA HIS A 101 2.55 -14.46 -7.84
C HIS A 101 1.36 -14.43 -6.86
N VAL A 102 0.60 -13.32 -6.78
CA VAL A 102 -0.56 -13.23 -5.89
C VAL A 102 -1.86 -13.50 -6.63
N LYS A 103 -2.69 -14.37 -6.07
CA LYS A 103 -4.06 -14.61 -6.57
C LYS A 103 -5.05 -13.70 -5.83
N TRP A 104 -4.87 -12.40 -5.97
CA TRP A 104 -5.74 -11.40 -5.33
C TRP A 104 -6.59 -10.70 -6.38
N VAL A 105 -7.87 -10.55 -6.09
CA VAL A 105 -8.86 -9.92 -6.97
C VAL A 105 -9.55 -8.79 -6.23
N CYS A 106 -9.88 -7.70 -6.93
CA CYS A 106 -10.76 -6.67 -6.38
C CYS A 106 -12.18 -7.25 -6.28
N ALA A 107 -12.81 -7.15 -5.11
CA ALA A 107 -14.17 -7.62 -4.87
C ALA A 107 -15.26 -6.64 -5.39
N GLY A 108 -14.87 -5.59 -6.13
CA GLY A 108 -15.78 -4.58 -6.66
C GLY A 108 -16.08 -3.44 -5.68
N HIS A 109 -16.48 -2.29 -6.23
CA HIS A 109 -17.00 -1.10 -5.57
C HIS A 109 -18.30 -0.71 -6.27
#